data_AF-A0A6N6JM53-F1
#
_entry.id   AF-A0A6N6JM53-F1
#
_cell.length_a   1.000
_cell.length_b   1.000
_cell.length_c   1.000
_cell.angle_alpha   90.00
_cell.angle_beta   90.00
_cell.angle_gamma   90.00
#
_symmetry.space_group_name_H-M   'P 1'
#
loop_
_entity.id
_entity.type
_entity.pdbx_description
1 polymer ?
#
loop_
_entity_poly.entity_id
_entity_poly.type
_entity_poly.pdbx_seq_one_letter_code
_entity_poly.pdbx_strand_id
1 'polypeptide(L)' 'MTTTHYIAETDEAHQVSALWVKPKGRKSARVFNPLVDQLDPSQAAKFDGAPEADIKKWIAVRKAISAR' A
#
# COMPACT_ATOMS: atom_id res chain seq x y z
N MET A 1 -7.71 -10.98 10.46
CA MET A 1 -7.93 -10.44 9.11
C MET A 1 -7.63 -11.53 8.10
N THR A 2 -8.58 -11.80 7.20
CA THR A 2 -8.47 -12.84 6.16
C THR A 2 -7.81 -12.32 4.88
N THR A 3 -7.60 -11.01 4.77
CA THR A 3 -7.03 -10.30 3.62
C THR A 3 -5.91 -9.35 4.06
N THR A 4 -5.03 -9.00 3.13
CA THR A 4 -4.01 -7.95 3.33
C THR A 4 -4.69 -6.58 3.33
N HIS A 5 -4.25 -5.68 4.21
CA HIS A 5 -4.82 -4.35 4.35
C HIS A 5 -3.76 -3.30 4.05
N TYR A 6 -4.02 -2.45 3.06
CA TYR A 6 -3.20 -1.29 2.70
C TYR A 6 -3.86 -0.03 3.24
N ILE A 7 -3.10 0.79 3.95
CA ILE A 7 -3.58 2.00 4.61
C ILE A 7 -2.72 3.16 4.13
N ALA A 8 -3.31 4.06 3.37
CA ALA A 8 -2.64 5.28 2.94
C ALA A 8 -2.63 6.31 4.07
N GLU A 9 -1.46 6.89 4.28
CA GLU A 9 -1.30 8.12 5.03
C GLU A 9 -1.23 9.26 4.01
N THR A 10 -2.09 10.26 4.16
CA THR A 10 -2.16 11.40 3.24
C THR A 10 -1.63 12.66 3.90
N ASP A 11 -1.03 13.54 3.11
CA ASP A 11 -0.68 14.89 3.55
C ASP A 11 -1.89 15.85 3.54
N GLU A 12 -1.64 17.13 3.85
CA GLU A 12 -2.64 18.19 3.86
C GLU A 12 -3.29 18.47 2.49
N ALA A 13 -2.64 18.05 1.41
CA ALA A 13 -3.15 18.14 0.04
C ALA A 13 -3.88 16.86 -0.41
N HIS A 14 -4.16 15.94 0.53
CA HIS A 14 -4.74 14.62 0.26
C HIS A 14 -3.90 13.72 -0.66
N GLN A 15 -2.60 13.98 -0.79
CA GLN A 15 -1.70 13.11 -1.55
C GLN A 15 -1.11 12.02 -0.65
N VAL A 16 -0.92 10.83 -1.20
CA VAL A 16 -0.34 9.70 -0.45
C VAL A 16 1.14 9.98 -0.12
N SER A 17 1.41 10.28 1.14
CA SER A 17 2.75 10.57 1.66
C SER A 17 3.49 9.28 2.03
N ALA A 18 2.78 8.37 2.71
CA ALA A 18 3.26 7.05 3.08
C ALA A 18 2.17 5.98 2.89
N LEU A 19 2.61 4.73 2.73
CA LEU A 19 1.71 3.60 2.65
C LEU A 19 2.09 2.58 3.72
N TRP A 20 1.11 2.14 4.48
CA TRP A 20 1.26 1.06 5.46
C TRP A 20 0.60 -0.21 4.92
N VAL A 21 1.18 -1.36 5.23
CA VAL A 21 0.66 -2.68 4.90
C VAL A 21 0.55 -3.53 6.15
N LYS A 22 -0.62 -4.14 6.35
CA LYS A 22 -0.86 -5.19 7.32
C LYS A 22 -1.12 -6.49 6.56
N PRO A 23 -0.09 -7.34 6.40
CA PRO A 23 -0.25 -8.61 5.71
C PRO A 23 -1.28 -9.51 6.39
N LYS A 24 -1.93 -10.37 5.61
CA LYS A 24 -2.80 -11.44 6.13
C LYS A 24 -2.07 -12.22 7.23
N GLY A 25 -2.77 -12.45 8.35
CA GLY A 25 -2.23 -13.21 9.49
C GLY A 25 -1.23 -12.45 10.37
N ARG A 26 -0.80 -11.24 10.02
CA ARG A 26 0.05 -10.41 10.89
C ARG A 26 -0.80 -9.55 11.84
N LYS A 27 -0.30 -9.37 13.07
CA LYS A 27 -0.98 -8.58 14.12
C LYS A 27 -0.76 -7.07 13.93
N SER A 28 0.42 -6.66 13.48
CA SER A 28 0.80 -5.27 13.27
C SER A 28 0.88 -4.90 11.79
N ALA A 29 0.60 -3.62 11.50
CA ALA A 29 0.94 -2.98 10.23
C ALA A 29 2.42 -2.56 10.26
N ARG A 30 3.01 -2.36 9.07
CA ARG A 30 4.33 -1.77 8.89
C ARG A 30 4.34 -0.91 7.63
N VAL A 31 5.34 -0.06 7.48
CA VAL A 31 5.53 0.71 6.24
C VAL A 31 5.71 -0.26 5.07
N PHE A 32 4.98 0.02 3.99
CA PHE A 32 5.09 -0.67 2.72
C PHE A 32 6.44 -0.33 2.08
N ASN A 33 7.23 -1.36 1.80
CA ASN A 33 8.52 -1.23 1.16
C ASN A 33 8.39 -1.65 -0.31
N PRO A 34 8.52 -0.71 -1.27
CA PRO A 34 8.33 -0.99 -2.69
C PRO A 34 9.32 -2.02 -3.28
N LEU A 35 10.47 -2.24 -2.62
CA LEU A 35 11.48 -3.20 -3.08
C LEU A 35 11.10 -4.66 -2.80
N VAL A 36 10.42 -4.92 -1.68
CA VAL A 36 10.15 -6.29 -1.20
C VAL A 36 8.67 -6.62 -1.21
N ASP A 37 7.81 -5.63 -1.04
CA ASP A 37 6.37 -5.86 -0.98
C ASP A 37 5.78 -5.95 -2.38
N GLN A 38 4.87 -6.90 -2.55
CA GLN A 38 4.10 -7.08 -3.76
C GLN A 38 2.64 -6.78 -3.49
N LEU A 39 2.04 -6.06 -4.42
CA LEU A 39 0.59 -5.98 -4.53
C LEU A 39 0.20 -7.08 -5.51
N ASP A 40 -0.45 -8.12 -5.01
CA ASP A 40 -1.01 -9.19 -5.84
C ASP A 40 -2.44 -8.78 -6.24
N PRO A 41 -2.69 -8.43 -7.52
CA PRO A 41 -4.02 -8.00 -7.97
C PRO A 41 -5.05 -9.14 -7.97
N SER A 42 -4.61 -10.40 -7.89
CA SER A 42 -5.49 -11.56 -7.81
C SER A 42 -5.98 -11.85 -6.38
N GLN A 43 -5.32 -11.27 -5.37
CA GLN A 43 -5.71 -11.43 -3.97
C GLN A 43 -6.64 -10.33 -3.53
N ALA A 44 -7.72 -10.71 -2.84
CA ALA A 44 -8.57 -9.75 -2.16
C ALA A 44 -7.75 -8.95 -1.12
N ALA A 45 -7.76 -7.63 -1.27
CA ALA A 45 -7.11 -6.69 -0.38
C ALA A 45 -8.10 -5.63 0.08
N LYS A 46 -7.87 -5.07 1.27
CA LYS A 46 -8.57 -3.90 1.76
C LYS A 46 -7.70 -2.66 1.52
N PHE A 47 -8.33 -1.54 1.21
CA PHE A 47 -7.70 -0.24 1.03
C PHE A 47 -8.42 0.79 1.90
N ASP A 48 -7.68 1.53 2.73
CA ASP A 48 -8.18 2.62 3.58
C ASP A 48 -7.27 3.86 3.42
N GLY A 49 -7.77 5.04 3.79
CA GLY A 49 -7.02 6.31 3.85
C GLY A 49 -6.93 7.09 2.54
N ALA A 50 -7.02 6.44 1.39
CA ALA A 50 -7.12 7.06 0.07
C ALA A 50 -7.88 6.13 -0.90
N PRO A 51 -8.35 6.63 -2.07
CA PRO A 51 -8.93 5.78 -3.11
C PRO A 51 -7.98 4.65 -3.54
N GLU A 52 -8.52 3.46 -3.78
CA GLU A 52 -7.74 2.29 -4.20
C GLU A 52 -6.88 2.58 -5.43
N ALA A 53 -7.42 3.32 -6.41
CA ALA A 53 -6.70 3.70 -7.62
C ALA A 53 -5.44 4.53 -7.31
N ASP A 54 -5.51 5.45 -6.35
CA ASP A 54 -4.38 6.30 -5.95
C ASP A 54 -3.32 5.51 -5.20
N ILE A 55 -3.73 4.59 -4.33
CA ILE A 55 -2.81 3.67 -3.65
C ILE A 55 -2.08 2.78 -4.67
N LYS A 56 -2.82 2.19 -5.62
CA LYS A 56 -2.23 1.39 -6.69
C LYS A 56 -1.26 2.19 -7.55
N LYS A 57 -1.62 3.42 -7.91
CA LYS A 57 -0.76 4.35 -8.66
C LYS A 57 0.51 4.68 -7.87
N TRP A 58 0.40 4.99 -6.59
CA TRP A 58 1.53 5.28 -5.73
C TRP A 58 2.50 4.10 -5.63
N ILE A 59 1.98 2.87 -5.45
CA ILE A 59 2.79 1.65 -5.43
C ILE A 59 3.54 1.49 -6.76
N ALA A 60 2.84 1.65 -7.90
CA ALA A 60 3.45 1.49 -9.22
C ALA A 60 4.58 2.50 -9.46
N VAL A 61 4.36 3.78 -9.12
CA VAL A 61 5.39 4.83 -9.23
C VAL A 61 6.60 4.53 -8.35
N ARG A 62 6.38 4.18 -7.08
CA ARG A 62 7.48 3.87 -6.15
C ARG A 62 8.26 2.63 -6.58
N LYS A 63 7.59 1.60 -7.07
CA LYS A 63 8.27 0.42 -7.64
C LYS A 63 9.13 0.76 -8.85
N ALA A 64 8.65 1.62 -9.75
CA ALA A 64 9.42 2.06 -10.90
C ALA A 64 10.66 2.89 -10.52
N ILE A 65 10.54 3.74 -9.49
CA ILE A 65 11.68 4.52 -8.97
C ILE A 65 12.69 3.59 -8.29
N SER A 66 12.24 2.64 -7.47
CA SER A 66 13.11 1.74 -6.71
C SER A 66 13.78 0.64 -7.54
N ALA A 67 13.37 0.45 -8.81
CA ALA A 67 13.97 -0.50 -9.75
C ALA A 67 15.13 0.10 -10.58
N ARG A 68 15.39 1.41 -10.44
CA ARG A 68 16.56 2.10 -11.02
C ARG A 68 17.73 2.09 -10.04
#